data_AF-A0A515DAM9-F1
#
_entry.id   AF-A0A515DAM9-F1
#
_cell.length_a   1.000
_cell.length_b   1.000
_cell.length_c   1.000
_cell.angle_alpha   90.00
_cell.angle_beta   90.00
_cell.angle_gamma   90.00
#
_symmetry.space_group_name_H-M   'P 1'
#
loop_
_entity.id
_entity.type
_entity.pdbx_description
1 polymer ?
#
loop_
_entity_poly.entity_id
_entity_poly.type
_entity_poly.pdbx_seq_one_letter_code
_entity_poly.pdbx_strand_id
1 'polypeptide(L)'
;MNQYTRLTGMPRFVRSMVTVALLCLPLALLAEIIDPETLIQKNGYQSVQIGDDGKMPFYSFTERTDPARIATLEREIALLPKDEKIFKSCDFVRGGTKAKLIESTRKAIDVVVSNYGYKGATVACSLKFMYGGEVGTQLIYMKTARGSTYMVFVTH
;
A
#
# COMPACT_ATOMS: atom_id res chain seq x y z
N MET A 1 17.97 19.17 81.33
CA MET A 1 19.09 20.11 81.07
C MET A 1 19.49 19.89 79.61
N ASN A 2 18.94 20.62 78.65
CA ASN A 2 19.21 22.00 78.23
C ASN A 2 20.45 22.14 77.33
N GLN A 3 20.26 22.91 76.25
CA GLN A 3 21.20 23.48 75.25
C GLN A 3 21.47 22.61 74.00
N TYR A 4 20.89 22.86 72.81
CA TYR A 4 20.82 24.01 71.89
C TYR A 4 22.11 24.37 71.12
N THR A 5 22.00 24.22 69.79
CA THR A 5 22.57 25.04 68.69
C THR A 5 23.99 24.73 68.17
N ARG A 6 24.08 24.31 66.89
CA ARG A 6 24.51 25.19 65.78
C ARG A 6 24.24 24.56 64.41
N LEU A 7 23.41 25.27 63.64
CA LEU A 7 23.26 25.19 62.19
C LEU A 7 24.49 25.80 61.52
N THR A 8 25.06 25.12 60.53
CA THR A 8 25.78 25.77 59.41
C THR A 8 25.85 24.85 58.20
N GLY A 9 25.35 25.33 57.06
CA GLY A 9 25.87 24.93 55.74
C GLY A 9 24.95 24.05 54.88
N MET A 10 24.02 24.69 54.16
CA MET A 10 23.69 24.19 52.81
C MET A 10 24.91 24.44 51.91
N PRO A 11 25.15 23.58 50.91
CA PRO A 11 24.63 23.94 49.60
C PRO A 11 23.89 22.79 48.91
N ARG A 12 22.82 23.23 48.27
CA ARG A 12 22.00 22.59 47.23
C ARG A 12 22.81 21.65 46.33
N PHE A 13 22.68 20.35 46.53
CA PHE A 13 22.90 19.39 45.45
C PHE A 13 21.59 19.18 44.71
N VAL A 14 21.45 19.94 43.62
CA VAL A 14 20.47 19.69 42.56
C VAL A 14 20.78 18.28 42.03
N ARG A 15 20.00 17.29 42.45
CA ARG A 15 20.01 15.96 41.82
C ARG A 15 19.48 16.14 40.41
N SER A 16 20.39 16.26 39.44
CA SER A 16 20.09 16.16 38.02
C SER A 16 19.29 14.89 37.77
N MET A 17 18.00 15.05 37.46
CA MET A 17 17.21 14.06 36.77
C MET A 17 17.85 13.86 35.40
N VAL A 18 18.64 12.80 35.23
CA VAL A 18 19.00 12.30 33.91
C VAL A 18 17.80 11.50 33.42
N THR A 19 16.82 12.22 32.86
CA THR A 19 15.74 11.62 32.08
C THR A 19 16.36 11.11 30.79
N VAL A 20 16.74 9.83 30.75
CA VAL A 20 17.06 9.14 29.50
C VAL A 20 15.75 9.04 28.72
N ALA A 21 15.46 10.08 27.93
CA ALA A 21 14.43 10.02 26.91
C ALA A 21 14.92 9.01 25.86
N LEU A 22 14.54 7.75 26.04
CA LEU A 22 14.65 6.73 25.03
C LEU A 22 13.84 7.27 23.83
N LEU A 23 14.55 7.79 22.84
CA LEU A 23 14.00 8.10 21.52
C LEU A 23 13.42 6.78 20.98
N CYS A 24 12.12 6.56 21.21
CA CYS A 24 11.31 5.74 20.32
C CYS A 24 11.35 6.45 18.96
N LEU A 25 12.44 6.24 18.19
CA LEU A 25 12.33 6.39 16.76
C LEU A 25 11.24 5.41 16.36
N PRO A 26 10.09 5.87 15.81
CA PRO A 26 9.26 4.95 15.07
C PRO A 26 10.19 4.44 13.96
N LEU A 27 10.59 3.18 14.04
CA LEU A 27 11.00 2.42 12.87
C LEU A 27 9.82 2.56 11.92
N ALA A 28 9.90 3.56 11.04
CA ALA A 28 8.98 3.71 9.94
C ALA A 28 9.19 2.45 9.13
N LEU A 29 8.34 1.45 9.41
CA LEU A 29 8.21 0.23 8.63
C LEU A 29 7.83 0.75 7.24
N LEU A 30 8.83 0.96 6.39
CA LEU A 30 8.62 1.45 5.04
C LEU A 30 7.73 0.42 4.37
N ALA A 31 6.48 0.76 4.11
CA ALA A 31 5.53 -0.12 3.44
C ALA A 31 6.21 -0.69 2.19
N GLU A 32 6.48 -2.00 2.19
CA GLU A 32 7.13 -2.68 1.09
C GLU A 32 6.06 -2.94 0.04
N ILE A 33 6.07 -2.13 -1.01
CA ILE A 33 5.12 -2.26 -2.11
C ILE A 33 5.59 -3.39 -3.04
N ILE A 34 4.65 -4.13 -3.63
CA ILE A 34 4.96 -5.07 -4.70
C ILE A 34 5.51 -4.27 -5.89
N ASP A 35 6.72 -4.59 -6.35
CA ASP A 35 7.24 -4.11 -7.64
C ASP A 35 6.75 -5.05 -8.75
N PRO A 36 5.79 -4.62 -9.59
CA PRO A 36 5.19 -5.51 -10.58
C PRO A 36 6.16 -5.89 -11.70
N GLU A 37 7.16 -5.06 -12.02
CA GLU A 37 8.18 -5.39 -13.01
C GLU A 37 9.05 -6.54 -12.49
N THR A 38 9.56 -6.40 -11.26
CA THR A 38 10.41 -7.44 -10.63
C THR A 38 9.63 -8.74 -10.45
N LEU A 39 8.36 -8.67 -10.03
CA LEU A 39 7.55 -9.85 -9.82
C LEU A 39 7.25 -10.59 -11.14
N ILE A 40 6.94 -9.87 -12.21
CA ILE A 40 6.72 -10.47 -13.54
C ILE A 40 8.03 -11.00 -14.14
N GLN A 41 9.16 -10.31 -13.98
CA GLN A 41 10.47 -10.82 -14.44
C GLN A 41 10.85 -12.13 -13.74
N LYS A 42 10.48 -12.28 -12.46
CA LYS A 42 10.75 -13.49 -11.68
C LYS A 42 9.83 -14.66 -12.05
N ASN A 43 8.53 -14.41 -12.22
CA ASN A 43 7.51 -15.48 -12.33
C ASN A 43 6.97 -15.69 -13.76
N GLY A 44 7.30 -14.81 -14.70
CA GLY A 44 6.67 -14.74 -16.01
C GLY A 44 5.35 -13.95 -15.99
N TYR A 45 4.88 -13.58 -17.19
CA TYR A 45 3.57 -12.96 -17.38
C TYR A 45 2.53 -14.02 -17.76
N GLN A 46 1.28 -13.78 -17.38
CA GLN A 46 0.12 -14.60 -17.79
C GLN A 46 -0.53 -14.06 -19.06
N SER A 47 -0.46 -12.75 -19.29
CA SER A 47 -1.01 -12.11 -20.48
C SER A 47 -0.15 -10.92 -20.89
N VAL A 48 -0.06 -10.72 -22.20
CA VAL A 48 0.49 -9.52 -22.82
C VAL A 48 -0.57 -8.95 -23.75
N GLN A 49 -0.79 -7.64 -23.65
CA GLN A 49 -1.65 -6.90 -24.58
C GLN A 49 -0.82 -5.76 -25.16
N ILE A 50 -1.01 -5.45 -26.44
CA ILE A 50 -0.42 -4.26 -27.05
C ILE A 50 -1.46 -3.15 -26.92
N GLY A 51 -1.02 -1.99 -26.41
CA GLY A 51 -1.88 -0.81 -26.32
C GLY A 51 -2.42 -0.40 -27.68
N ASP A 52 -3.48 0.41 -27.66
CA ASP A 52 -4.16 0.87 -28.88
C ASP A 52 -3.24 1.63 -29.84
N ASP A 53 -2.13 2.18 -29.34
CA ASP A 53 -1.09 2.84 -30.12
C ASP A 53 -0.16 1.88 -30.89
N GLY A 54 -0.32 0.57 -30.69
CA GLY A 54 0.48 -0.48 -31.31
C GLY A 54 1.90 -0.59 -30.76
N LYS A 55 2.27 0.18 -29.72
CA LYS A 55 3.67 0.38 -29.32
C LYS A 55 3.95 -0.08 -27.90
N MET A 56 3.04 0.18 -26.96
CA MET A 56 3.30 -0.13 -25.55
C MET A 56 2.75 -1.51 -25.17
N PRO A 57 3.60 -2.50 -24.84
CA PRO A 57 3.15 -3.76 -24.28
C PRO A 57 2.73 -3.59 -22.81
N PHE A 58 1.63 -4.24 -22.47
CA PHE A 58 1.06 -4.37 -21.13
C PHE A 58 1.20 -5.82 -20.68
N TYR A 59 2.17 -6.07 -19.80
CA TYR A 59 2.38 -7.37 -19.20
C TYR A 59 1.56 -7.47 -17.91
N SER A 60 0.89 -8.60 -17.72
CA SER A 60 0.12 -8.84 -16.51
C SER A 60 0.34 -10.19 -15.88
N PHE A 61 0.23 -10.22 -14.55
CA PHE A 61 0.29 -11.42 -13.73
C PHE A 61 -0.75 -11.34 -12.61
N THR A 62 -1.43 -12.44 -12.34
CA THR A 62 -2.39 -12.56 -11.23
C THR A 62 -1.79 -13.43 -10.14
N GLU A 63 -1.63 -12.84 -8.95
CA GLU A 63 -1.28 -13.52 -7.72
C GLU A 63 -2.55 -13.85 -6.93
N ARG A 64 -2.73 -15.12 -6.60
CA ARG A 64 -3.77 -15.57 -5.67
C ARG A 64 -3.17 -15.76 -4.29
N THR A 65 -3.76 -15.14 -3.28
CA THR A 65 -3.24 -15.18 -1.91
C THR A 65 -4.38 -15.27 -0.89
N ASP A 66 -4.06 -15.52 0.37
CA ASP A 66 -5.06 -15.63 1.42
C ASP A 66 -5.65 -14.26 1.84
N PRO A 67 -6.83 -14.22 2.47
CA PRO A 67 -7.48 -12.97 2.86
C PRO A 67 -6.65 -12.14 3.86
N ALA A 68 -5.84 -12.79 4.71
CA ALA A 68 -5.03 -12.09 5.70
C ALA A 68 -3.88 -11.33 5.03
N ARG A 69 -3.29 -11.90 3.96
CA ARG A 69 -2.32 -11.19 3.12
C ARG A 69 -2.97 -10.03 2.38
N ILE A 70 -4.15 -10.21 1.78
CA ILE A 70 -4.92 -9.10 1.15
C ILE A 70 -5.14 -7.96 2.15
N ALA A 71 -5.64 -8.25 3.36
CA ALA A 71 -5.89 -7.24 4.38
C ALA A 71 -4.62 -6.51 4.83
N THR A 72 -3.46 -7.19 4.81
CA THR A 72 -2.17 -6.58 5.10
C THR A 72 -1.74 -5.63 3.99
N LEU A 73 -1.82 -6.07 2.73
CA LEU A 73 -1.51 -5.24 1.57
C LEU A 73 -2.45 -4.02 1.46
N GLU A 74 -3.74 -4.17 1.77
CA GLU A 74 -4.69 -3.03 1.82
C GLU A 74 -4.26 -1.98 2.83
N ARG A 75 -3.82 -2.40 4.03
CA ARG A 75 -3.29 -1.49 5.06
C ARG A 75 -2.01 -0.81 4.60
N GLU A 76 -1.11 -1.52 3.92
CA GLU A 76 0.11 -0.93 3.36
C GLU A 76 -0.21 0.11 2.29
N ILE A 77 -1.15 -0.17 1.38
CA ILE A 77 -1.63 0.80 0.36
C ILE A 77 -2.22 2.04 1.04
N ALA A 78 -2.95 1.88 2.15
CA ALA A 78 -3.54 2.99 2.89
C ALA A 78 -2.50 4.01 3.37
N LEU A 79 -1.29 3.56 3.70
CA LEU A 79 -0.20 4.39 4.20
C LEU A 79 0.61 5.07 3.09
N LEU A 80 0.40 4.70 1.82
CA LEU A 80 1.14 5.30 0.71
C LEU A 80 0.71 6.76 0.46
N PRO A 81 1.65 7.63 0.01
CA PRO A 81 1.34 8.96 -0.48
C PRO A 81 0.19 8.96 -1.51
N LYS A 82 -0.69 9.96 -1.40
CA LYS A 82 -1.85 10.15 -2.27
C LYS A 82 -1.60 11.32 -3.21
N ASP A 83 -2.00 11.18 -4.46
CA ASP A 83 -1.97 12.25 -5.45
C ASP A 83 -3.17 12.09 -6.40
N GLU A 84 -3.73 13.19 -6.90
CA GLU A 84 -4.93 13.20 -7.74
C GLU A 84 -4.71 12.45 -9.07
N LYS A 85 -3.52 12.54 -9.65
CA LYS A 85 -3.18 11.80 -10.87
C LYS A 85 -3.19 10.31 -10.62
N ILE A 86 -2.72 9.88 -9.44
CA ILE A 86 -2.73 8.47 -9.03
C ILE A 86 -4.15 7.98 -8.82
N PHE A 87 -5.02 8.82 -8.23
CA PHE A 87 -6.45 8.51 -8.15
C PHE A 87 -7.05 8.30 -9.55
N LYS A 88 -6.79 9.20 -10.50
CA LYS A 88 -7.26 9.07 -11.90
C LYS A 88 -6.75 7.79 -12.57
N SER A 89 -5.49 7.41 -12.34
CA SER A 89 -4.95 6.12 -12.82
C SER A 89 -5.69 4.93 -12.20
N CYS A 90 -5.97 4.97 -10.89
CA CYS A 90 -6.75 3.93 -10.23
C CYS A 90 -8.23 3.89 -10.69
N ASP A 91 -8.83 5.04 -10.98
CA ASP A 91 -10.19 5.16 -11.49
C ASP A 91 -10.31 4.60 -12.92
N PHE A 92 -9.29 4.81 -13.75
CA PHE A 92 -9.18 4.21 -15.07
C PHE A 92 -9.15 2.67 -14.99
N VAL A 93 -8.25 2.10 -14.18
CA VAL A 93 -8.18 0.63 -14.05
C VAL A 93 -9.41 0.03 -13.35
N ARG A 94 -10.07 0.78 -12.45
CA ARG A 94 -11.38 0.40 -11.90
C ARG A 94 -12.40 0.16 -13.01
N GLY A 95 -12.43 1.01 -14.05
CA GLY A 95 -13.29 0.83 -15.22
C GLY A 95 -13.03 -0.50 -15.93
N GLY A 96 -11.76 -0.83 -16.18
CA GLY A 96 -11.36 -2.10 -16.78
C GLY A 96 -11.72 -3.31 -15.92
N THR A 97 -11.47 -3.26 -14.60
CA THR A 97 -11.89 -4.30 -13.66
C THR A 97 -13.41 -4.49 -13.66
N LYS A 98 -14.18 -3.40 -13.64
CA LYS A 98 -15.65 -3.46 -13.70
C LYS A 98 -16.12 -4.16 -14.98
N ALA A 99 -15.60 -3.79 -16.14
CA ALA A 99 -15.94 -4.42 -17.40
C ALA A 99 -15.66 -5.94 -17.39
N LYS A 100 -14.47 -6.34 -16.93
CA LYS A 100 -14.06 -7.76 -16.85
C LYS A 100 -14.92 -8.57 -15.86
N LEU A 101 -15.30 -7.99 -14.73
CA LEU A 101 -16.18 -8.64 -13.76
C LEU A 101 -17.59 -8.82 -14.32
N ILE A 102 -18.14 -7.80 -15.00
CA ILE A 102 -19.45 -7.90 -15.66
C ILE A 102 -19.43 -8.96 -16.77
N GLU A 103 -18.36 -8.99 -17.58
CA GLU A 103 -18.21 -9.98 -18.65
C GLU A 103 -18.17 -11.42 -18.11
N SER A 104 -17.34 -11.66 -17.09
CA SER A 104 -17.14 -13.00 -16.52
C SER A 104 -18.34 -13.50 -15.73
N THR A 105 -19.05 -12.62 -15.03
CA THR A 105 -20.17 -13.00 -14.16
C THR A 105 -21.54 -12.86 -14.80
N ARG A 106 -21.63 -12.12 -15.93
CA ARG A 106 -22.89 -11.72 -16.59
C ARG A 106 -23.85 -10.95 -15.67
N LYS A 107 -23.34 -10.29 -14.63
CA LYS A 107 -24.12 -9.49 -13.68
C LYS A 107 -23.62 -8.06 -13.64
N ALA A 108 -24.54 -7.13 -13.35
CA ALA A 108 -24.15 -5.76 -13.03
C ALA A 108 -23.39 -5.75 -11.70
N ILE A 109 -22.14 -5.30 -11.73
CA ILE A 109 -21.25 -5.22 -10.56
C ILE A 109 -20.74 -3.78 -10.47
N ASP A 110 -20.85 -3.21 -9.28
CA ASP A 110 -20.19 -1.95 -8.95
C ASP A 110 -18.82 -2.21 -8.34
N VAL A 111 -17.86 -1.41 -8.78
CA VAL A 111 -16.48 -1.46 -8.34
C VAL A 111 -16.11 -0.06 -7.89
N VAL A 112 -15.47 0.07 -6.74
CA VAL A 112 -15.03 1.35 -6.18
C VAL A 112 -13.55 1.32 -5.88
N VAL A 113 -12.87 2.45 -6.08
CA VAL A 113 -11.51 2.65 -5.54
C VAL A 113 -11.65 2.89 -4.05
N SER A 114 -11.27 1.90 -3.24
CA SER A 114 -11.34 1.98 -1.78
C SER A 114 -10.07 2.57 -1.16
N ASN A 115 -8.92 2.37 -1.81
CA ASN A 115 -7.67 3.00 -1.45
C ASN A 115 -6.73 3.08 -2.67
N TYR A 116 -5.73 3.94 -2.61
CA TYR A 116 -4.74 4.08 -3.67
C TYR A 116 -3.47 4.73 -3.14
N GLY A 117 -2.38 4.68 -3.89
CA GLY A 117 -1.19 5.46 -3.59
C GLY A 117 -0.02 5.05 -4.47
N TYR A 118 1.15 5.59 -4.20
CA TYR A 118 2.33 5.32 -4.99
C TYR A 118 3.61 5.23 -4.14
N LYS A 119 4.60 4.51 -4.66
CA LYS A 119 5.97 4.49 -4.13
C LYS A 119 6.94 4.36 -5.31
N GLY A 120 7.79 5.37 -5.48
CA GLY A 120 8.61 5.47 -6.69
C GLY A 120 7.74 5.56 -7.95
N ALA A 121 8.01 4.70 -8.93
CA ALA A 121 7.23 4.60 -10.17
C ALA A 121 6.04 3.62 -10.08
N THR A 122 5.85 2.97 -8.92
CA THR A 122 4.78 2.00 -8.73
C THR A 122 3.55 2.67 -8.15
N VAL A 123 2.42 2.47 -8.82
CA VAL A 123 1.08 2.85 -8.35
C VAL A 123 0.39 1.60 -7.81
N ALA A 124 -0.27 1.73 -6.67
CA ALA A 124 -1.11 0.70 -6.09
C ALA A 124 -2.54 1.19 -5.92
N CYS A 125 -3.49 0.33 -6.26
CA CYS A 125 -4.92 0.56 -6.15
C CYS A 125 -5.55 -0.59 -5.36
N SER A 126 -6.42 -0.29 -4.40
CA SER A 126 -7.33 -1.26 -3.78
C SER A 126 -8.75 -1.02 -4.29
N LEU A 127 -9.30 -2.02 -4.98
CA LEU A 127 -10.65 -2.00 -5.49
C LEU A 127 -11.55 -2.92 -4.66
N LYS A 128 -12.76 -2.46 -4.36
CA LYS A 128 -13.80 -3.28 -3.74
C LYS A 128 -15.00 -3.39 -4.65
N PHE A 129 -15.64 -4.55 -4.63
CA PHE A 129 -16.84 -4.85 -5.40
C PHE A 129 -17.73 -5.81 -4.65
N MET A 130 -19.04 -5.76 -4.90
CA MET A 130 -19.97 -6.72 -4.32
C MET A 130 -20.37 -7.78 -5.34
N TYR A 131 -20.29 -9.05 -4.94
CA TYR A 131 -20.75 -10.18 -5.74
C TYR A 131 -21.36 -11.25 -4.84
N GLY A 132 -22.59 -11.69 -5.15
CA GLY A 132 -23.24 -12.76 -4.39
C GLY A 132 -23.53 -12.44 -2.92
N GLY A 133 -23.61 -11.16 -2.54
CA GLY A 133 -23.77 -10.72 -1.15
C GLY A 133 -22.45 -10.58 -0.38
N GLU A 134 -21.31 -10.86 -1.02
CA GLU A 134 -19.98 -10.74 -0.42
C GLU A 134 -19.18 -9.58 -1.03
N VAL A 135 -18.29 -9.00 -0.23
CA VAL A 135 -17.38 -7.94 -0.67
C VAL A 135 -16.08 -8.58 -1.15
N GLY A 136 -15.86 -8.56 -2.46
CA GLY A 136 -14.59 -8.91 -3.08
C GLY A 136 -13.59 -7.75 -3.01
N THR A 137 -12.30 -8.09 -2.93
CA THR A 137 -11.19 -7.14 -2.97
C THR A 137 -10.23 -7.54 -4.07
N GLN A 138 -9.83 -6.58 -4.91
CA GLN A 138 -8.76 -6.75 -5.88
C GLN A 138 -7.73 -5.63 -5.71
N LEU A 139 -6.48 -6.02 -5.49
CA LEU A 139 -5.37 -5.08 -5.44
C LEU A 139 -4.67 -5.06 -6.79
N ILE A 140 -4.29 -3.89 -7.25
CA ILE A 140 -3.61 -3.71 -8.54
C ILE A 140 -2.35 -2.89 -8.31
N TYR A 141 -1.21 -3.46 -8.68
CA TYR A 141 0.07 -2.78 -8.71
C TYR A 141 0.47 -2.56 -10.16
N MET A 142 0.77 -1.32 -10.53
CA MET A 142 1.17 -0.96 -11.88
C MET A 142 2.47 -0.17 -11.88
N LYS A 143 3.33 -0.43 -12.87
CA LYS A 143 4.59 0.30 -13.09
C LYS A 143 4.84 0.40 -14.57
N THR A 144 5.10 1.61 -15.07
CA THR A 144 5.54 1.82 -16.44
C THR A 144 7.05 2.01 -16.44
N ALA A 145 7.76 1.13 -17.14
CA ALA A 145 9.22 1.14 -17.21
C ALA A 145 9.68 0.67 -18.59
N ARG A 146 10.71 1.32 -19.15
CA ARG A 146 11.40 0.91 -20.39
C ARG A 146 10.44 0.65 -21.57
N GLY A 147 9.44 1.52 -21.72
CA GLY A 147 8.46 1.43 -22.81
C GLY A 147 7.39 0.33 -22.64
N SER A 148 7.34 -0.32 -21.48
CA SER A 148 6.33 -1.34 -21.14
C SER A 148 5.57 -0.94 -19.88
N THR A 149 4.36 -1.46 -19.73
CA THR A 149 3.60 -1.37 -18.48
C THR A 149 3.44 -2.76 -17.87
N TYR A 150 3.73 -2.87 -16.58
CA TYR A 150 3.67 -4.11 -15.79
C TYR A 150 2.54 -3.99 -14.78
N MET A 151 1.63 -4.97 -14.78
CA MET A 151 0.45 -4.98 -13.91
C MET A 151 0.38 -6.29 -13.11
N VAL A 152 0.39 -6.19 -11.79
CA VAL A 152 0.13 -7.33 -10.91
C VAL A 152 -1.24 -7.16 -10.27
N PHE A 153 -2.09 -8.16 -10.46
CA PHE A 153 -3.40 -8.27 -9.83
C PHE A 153 -3.30 -9.22 -8.65
N VAL A 154 -3.60 -8.77 -7.44
CA VAL A 154 -3.66 -9.63 -6.25
C VAL A 154 -5.11 -9.84 -5.86
N THR A 155 -5.54 -11.10 -5.80
CA THR A 155 -6.91 -11.51 -5.47
C THR A 155 -6.90 -12.65 -4.45
N HIS A 156 -8.01 -12.81 -3.75
CA HIS A 156 -8.38 -14.07 -3.10
C HIS A 156 -9.02 -15.01 -4.14
#